data_AF-A0A1V5GU26-F1
#
_entry.id   AF-A0A1V5GU26-F1
#
_cell.length_a   1.000
_cell.length_b   1.000
_cell.length_c   1.000
_cell.angle_alpha   90.00
_cell.angle_beta   90.00
_cell.angle_gamma   90.00
#
_symmetry.space_group_name_H-M   'P 1'
#
loop_
_entity.id
_entity.type
_entity.pdbx_description
1 polymer ?
#
loop_
_entity_poly.entity_id
_entity_poly.type
_entity_poly.pdbx_seq_one_letter_code
_entity_poly.pdbx_strand_id
1 'polypeptide(L)'
;MAPHRAVGKQVMLKIKHGTIRIYHDQDLLATYHEPQGKNNLVSDPRFYEELKRDKEQLHRKYGKWKGRATRGLANGSLWVNVAARPLAEYDQYARGGASWNS
;
A
#
# COMPACT_ATOMS: atom_id res chain seq x y z
N MET A 1 0.67 -1.22 -9.91
CA MET A 1 0.59 -1.99 -8.64
C MET A 1 1.72 -3.03 -8.64
N ALA A 2 2.10 -3.61 -7.52
CA ALA A 2 3.05 -4.73 -7.48
C ALA A 2 2.40 -5.90 -6.72
N PRO A 3 2.80 -7.16 -6.95
CA PRO A 3 2.21 -8.30 -6.25
C PRO A 3 2.50 -8.21 -4.74
N HIS A 4 1.59 -8.72 -3.92
CA HIS A 4 1.66 -8.59 -2.45
C HIS A 4 2.93 -9.21 -1.84
N ARG A 5 3.55 -10.16 -2.52
CA ARG A 5 4.84 -10.78 -2.16
C ARG A 5 6.05 -9.84 -2.22
N ALA A 6 5.92 -8.71 -2.92
CA ALA A 6 6.97 -7.70 -3.05
C ALA A 6 6.84 -6.55 -2.02
N VAL A 7 5.80 -6.58 -1.17
CA VAL A 7 5.60 -5.56 -0.13
C VAL A 7 6.76 -5.59 0.86
N GLY A 8 7.32 -4.41 1.15
CA GLY A 8 8.47 -4.24 2.05
C GLY A 8 9.83 -4.58 1.42
N LYS A 9 9.86 -4.97 0.14
CA LYS A 9 11.10 -5.25 -0.58
C LYS A 9 11.49 -4.06 -1.47
N GLN A 10 12.79 -3.88 -1.70
CA GLN A 10 13.28 -2.97 -2.72
C GLN A 10 13.07 -3.59 -4.10
N VAL A 11 12.58 -2.79 -5.03
CA VAL A 11 12.31 -3.22 -6.42
C VAL A 11 13.00 -2.27 -7.39
N MET A 12 13.43 -2.80 -8.52
CA MET A 12 13.96 -1.99 -9.61
C MET A 12 12.81 -1.57 -10.53
N LEU A 13 12.64 -0.26 -10.71
CA LEU A 13 11.70 0.32 -11.65
C LEU A 13 12.44 0.71 -12.93
N LYS A 14 12.01 0.18 -14.08
CA LYS A 14 12.59 0.51 -15.39
C LYS A 14 11.52 1.10 -16.31
N ILE A 15 11.71 2.33 -16.76
CA ILE A 15 10.81 3.03 -17.67
C ILE A 15 11.51 3.18 -19.02
N LYS A 16 10.93 2.64 -20.09
CA LYS A 16 11.47 2.77 -21.45
C LYS A 16 10.33 2.70 -22.48
N HIS A 17 10.31 3.65 -23.42
CA HIS A 17 9.31 3.74 -24.50
C HIS A 17 7.86 3.67 -24.00
N GLY A 18 7.50 4.49 -23.00
CA GLY A 18 6.15 4.49 -22.43
C GLY A 18 5.74 3.17 -21.77
N THR A 19 6.71 2.31 -21.43
CA THR A 19 6.48 1.04 -20.73
C THR A 19 7.25 1.03 -19.41
N ILE A 20 6.52 0.84 -18.33
CA ILE A 20 7.01 0.72 -16.96
C ILE A 20 7.14 -0.77 -16.63
N ARG A 21 8.33 -1.19 -16.17
CA ARG A 21 8.60 -2.57 -15.74
C ARG A 21 9.11 -2.57 -14.31
N ILE A 22 8.58 -3.48 -13.50
CA ILE A 22 8.94 -3.63 -12.08
C ILE A 22 9.64 -4.97 -11.92
N TYR A 23 10.84 -4.95 -11.35
CA TYR A 23 11.66 -6.14 -11.10
C TYR A 23 11.99 -6.30 -9.63
N HIS A 24 12.16 -7.54 -9.21
CA HIS A 24 12.81 -7.88 -7.94
C HIS A 24 13.90 -8.91 -8.25
N ASP A 25 15.16 -8.55 -8.06
CA ASP A 25 16.32 -9.31 -8.54
C ASP A 25 16.22 -9.65 -10.04
N GLN A 26 16.05 -10.93 -10.38
CA GLN A 26 15.90 -11.41 -11.75
C GLN A 26 14.44 -11.60 -12.19
N ASP A 27 13.48 -11.40 -11.28
CA ASP A 27 12.06 -11.64 -11.54
C ASP A 27 11.37 -10.38 -12.06
N LEU A 28 10.74 -10.48 -13.23
CA LEU A 28 9.80 -9.47 -13.71
C LEU A 28 8.47 -9.61 -12.96
N LEU A 29 8.16 -8.63 -12.11
CA LEU A 29 6.95 -8.63 -11.30
C LEU A 29 5.73 -8.07 -12.04
N ALA A 30 5.91 -6.97 -12.79
CA ALA A 30 4.82 -6.29 -13.48
C ALA A 30 5.30 -5.53 -14.71
N THR A 31 4.43 -5.43 -15.72
CA THR A 31 4.63 -4.54 -16.87
C THR A 31 3.38 -3.70 -17.09
N TYR A 32 3.57 -2.40 -17.27
CA TYR A 32 2.52 -1.42 -17.45
C TYR A 32 2.83 -0.48 -18.60
N HIS A 33 1.79 0.02 -19.25
CA HIS A 33 1.92 1.19 -20.11
C HIS A 33 1.81 2.45 -19.27
N GLU A 34 2.63 3.45 -19.62
CA GLU A 34 2.60 4.75 -19.00
C GLU A 34 1.25 5.42 -19.32
N PRO A 35 0.44 5.76 -18.29
CA PRO A 35 -0.84 6.38 -18.52
C PRO A 35 -0.64 7.79 -19.07
N GLN A 36 -1.44 8.17 -20.07
CA GLN A 36 -1.35 9.48 -20.73
C GLN A 36 -1.84 10.64 -19.85
N GLY A 37 -2.52 10.36 -18.74
CA GLY A 37 -3.09 11.35 -17.83
C GLY A 37 -2.70 11.15 -16.36
N LYS A 38 -2.91 12.17 -15.55
CA LYS A 38 -2.70 12.14 -14.09
C LYS A 38 -3.81 11.35 -13.39
N ASN A 39 -3.52 10.82 -12.20
CA ASN A 39 -4.46 10.09 -11.33
C ASN A 39 -4.99 8.75 -11.90
N ASN A 40 -4.31 8.16 -12.88
CA ASN A 40 -4.67 6.84 -13.39
C ASN A 40 -4.12 5.74 -12.48
N LEU A 41 -5.03 4.94 -11.91
CA LEU A 41 -4.65 3.72 -11.20
C LEU A 41 -4.27 2.65 -12.23
N VAL A 42 -2.99 2.27 -12.25
CA VAL A 42 -2.52 1.16 -13.07
C VAL A 42 -2.36 -0.08 -12.20
N SER A 43 -3.22 -1.08 -12.45
CA SER A 43 -3.26 -2.34 -11.71
C SER A 43 -3.43 -3.53 -12.66
N ASP A 44 -2.86 -4.67 -12.28
CA ASP A 44 -3.06 -5.94 -12.99
C ASP A 44 -4.04 -6.79 -12.16
N PRO A 45 -5.18 -7.23 -12.74
CA PRO A 45 -6.14 -8.11 -12.06
C PRO A 45 -5.50 -9.38 -11.47
N ARG A 46 -4.41 -9.88 -12.07
CA ARG A 46 -3.70 -11.08 -11.62
C ARG A 46 -3.21 -10.96 -10.18
N PHE A 47 -2.79 -9.78 -9.74
CA PHE A 47 -2.31 -9.59 -8.37
C PHE A 47 -3.44 -9.72 -7.35
N TYR A 48 -4.65 -9.31 -7.71
CA TYR A 48 -5.81 -9.50 -6.85
C TYR A 48 -6.23 -10.97 -6.78
N GLU A 49 -6.17 -11.68 -7.91
CA GLU A 49 -6.45 -13.11 -7.96
C GLU A 49 -5.38 -13.96 -7.23
N GLU A 50 -4.10 -13.59 -7.35
CA GLU A 50 -3.01 -14.20 -6.55
C GLU A 50 -3.24 -13.95 -5.05
N LEU A 51 -3.60 -12.74 -4.65
CA LEU A 51 -3.88 -12.40 -3.26
C LEU A 51 -5.09 -13.17 -2.70
N LYS A 52 -6.13 -13.40 -3.51
CA LYS A 52 -7.28 -14.25 -3.12
C LYS A 52 -6.89 -15.71 -2.92
N ARG A 53 -5.92 -16.21 -3.67
CA ARG A 53 -5.47 -17.61 -3.59
C ARG A 53 -4.49 -17.84 -2.43
N ASP A 54 -3.84 -16.78 -1.95
CA ASP A 54 -2.92 -16.83 -0.82
C ASP A 54 -3.67 -17.00 0.51
N LYS A 55 -3.79 -18.27 0.94
CA LYS A 55 -4.46 -18.66 2.19
C LYS A 55 -3.76 -18.10 3.42
N GLU A 56 -2.44 -17.95 3.40
CA GLU A 56 -1.68 -17.43 4.54
C GLU A 56 -1.94 -15.94 4.74
N GLN A 57 -1.97 -15.17 3.66
CA GLN A 57 -2.36 -13.76 3.73
C GLN A 57 -3.81 -13.57 4.15
N LEU A 58 -4.72 -14.38 3.61
CA LEU A 58 -6.12 -14.35 4.06
C LEU A 58 -6.25 -14.71 5.54
N HIS A 59 -5.52 -15.70 6.03
CA HIS A 59 -5.51 -16.06 7.44
C HIS A 59 -4.95 -14.95 8.32
N ARG A 60 -3.88 -14.26 7.91
CA ARG A 60 -3.36 -13.10 8.64
C ARG A 60 -4.35 -11.94 8.70
N LYS A 61 -5.01 -11.63 7.57
CA LYS A 61 -5.94 -10.50 7.48
C LYS A 61 -7.32 -10.77 8.08
N TYR A 62 -7.83 -11.99 7.97
CA TYR A 62 -9.19 -12.39 8.35
C TYR A 62 -9.26 -13.54 9.36
N GLY A 63 -8.12 -13.94 9.93
CA GLY A 63 -8.08 -14.92 11.01
C GLY A 63 -8.83 -14.46 12.26
N LYS A 64 -8.96 -15.35 13.24
CA LYS A 64 -9.78 -15.17 14.46
C LYS A 64 -9.48 -13.89 15.26
N TRP A 65 -8.33 -13.26 15.02
CA TRP A 65 -7.81 -12.10 15.72
C TRP A 65 -7.98 -10.79 14.93
N LYS A 66 -8.51 -10.84 13.70
CA LYS A 66 -8.88 -9.61 12.98
C LYS A 66 -9.81 -8.83 13.88
N GLY A 67 -9.32 -7.68 14.36
CA GLY A 67 -9.83 -6.95 15.51
C GLY A 67 -11.31 -7.16 15.67
N ARG A 68 -11.70 -7.93 16.72
CA ARG A 68 -13.05 -7.80 17.26
C ARG A 68 -13.26 -6.31 17.33
N ALA A 69 -14.26 -5.79 16.63
CA ALA A 69 -14.63 -4.41 16.78
C ALA A 69 -14.95 -4.25 18.27
N THR A 70 -13.98 -3.75 19.05
CA THR A 70 -14.25 -3.28 20.38
C THR A 70 -15.23 -2.16 20.10
N ARG A 71 -16.52 -2.43 20.35
CA ARG A 71 -17.55 -1.40 20.40
C ARG A 71 -16.92 -0.31 21.26
N GLY A 72 -16.54 0.80 20.64
CA GLY A 72 -15.58 1.77 21.20
C GLY A 72 -15.97 2.12 22.63
N LEU A 73 -15.00 2.51 23.48
CA LEU A 73 -15.22 2.89 24.88
C LEU A 73 -16.56 3.63 25.01
N ALA A 74 -17.60 2.91 25.42
CA ALA A 74 -18.96 3.43 25.46
C ALA A 74 -19.07 4.26 26.73
N ASN A 75 -18.48 5.44 26.70
CA ASN A 75 -18.52 6.43 27.77
C ASN A 75 -19.89 7.11 27.89
N GLY A 76 -20.93 6.58 27.23
CA GLY A 76 -22.30 7.10 27.26
C GLY A 76 -22.46 8.48 26.62
N SER A 77 -21.44 8.99 25.94
CA SER A 77 -21.41 10.33 25.34
C SER A 77 -21.59 10.26 23.83
N LEU A 78 -22.35 11.19 23.26
CA LEU A 78 -22.45 11.41 21.81
C LEU A 78 -21.21 12.13 21.24
N TRP A 79 -20.31 12.62 22.10
CA TRP A 79 -19.11 13.34 21.70
C TRP A 79 -17.97 12.37 21.37
N VAL A 80 -17.44 12.49 20.15
CA VAL A 80 -16.29 11.68 19.71
C VAL A 80 -15.05 12.14 20.48
N ASN A 81 -14.41 11.21 21.21
CA ASN A 81 -13.11 11.46 21.80
C ASN A 81 -12.04 11.36 20.71
N VAL A 82 -11.56 12.51 20.24
CA VAL A 82 -10.51 12.60 19.22
C VAL A 82 -9.18 12.84 19.91
N ALA A 83 -8.24 11.91 19.78
CA ALA A 83 -6.86 12.17 20.17
C ALA A 83 -6.24 13.14 19.16
N ALA A 84 -6.08 14.40 19.55
CA ALA A 84 -5.34 15.38 18.75
C ALA A 84 -3.84 15.18 18.93
N ARG A 85 -3.12 14.94 17.83
CA ARG A 85 -1.65 14.91 17.81
C ARG A 85 -1.13 16.12 17.04
N PRO A 86 -0.12 16.84 17.55
CA PRO A 86 0.48 17.98 16.84
C PRO A 86 1.19 17.52 15.56
N LEU A 87 1.15 18.35 14.52
CA LEU A 87 1.74 18.04 13.21
C LEU A 87 3.23 17.71 13.28
N ALA A 88 3.96 18.31 14.23
CA ALA A 88 5.38 18.06 14.48
C ALA A 88 5.71 16.57 14.73
N GLU A 89 4.74 15.78 15.21
CA GLU A 89 4.93 14.35 15.40
C GLU A 89 5.00 13.58 14.08
N TYR A 90 4.40 14.09 13.00
CA TYR A 90 4.47 13.48 11.67
C TYR A 90 5.73 13.87 10.90
N ASP A 91 6.29 15.05 11.20
CA ASP A 91 7.49 15.56 10.54
C ASP A 91 8.69 14.62 10.69
N GLN A 92 8.78 13.85 11.79
CA GLN A 92 9.85 12.86 11.98
C GLN A 92 9.79 11.70 10.97
N TYR A 93 8.58 11.30 10.55
CA TYR A 93 8.36 10.22 9.61
C TYR A 93 8.39 10.71 8.16
N ALA A 94 8.11 12.00 7.93
CA ALA A 94 8.12 12.62 6.61
C ALA A 94 9.54 12.89 6.05
N ARG A 95 10.60 12.80 6.86
CA ARG A 95 12.00 13.05 6.44
C ARG A 95 12.54 12.09 5.37
N GLY A 96 11.80 11.03 5.01
CA GLY A 96 12.17 10.08 3.96
C GLY A 96 11.72 10.45 2.54
N GLY A 97 11.02 11.57 2.34
CA GLY A 97 10.63 12.05 1.01
C GLY A 97 11.70 12.95 0.42
N ALA A 98 12.38 12.51 -0.64
CA ALA A 98 13.28 13.37 -1.41
C ALA A 98 12.53 14.63 -1.90
N SER A 99 13.19 15.80 -1.79
CA SER A 99 12.68 17.06 -2.34
C SER A 99 12.49 16.92 -3.85
N TRP A 100 11.25 16.93 -4.31
CA TRP A 100 10.96 16.96 -5.74
C TRP A 100 11.03 18.42 -6.22
N ASN A 101 12.24 18.88 -6.53
CA ASN A 101 12.46 20.14 -7.26
C ASN A 101 13.33 19.86 -8.49
N SER A 102 12.73 20.01 -9.67
CA SER A 102 13.33 20.54 -10.90
C SER A 102 12.20 21.14 -11.72
#